data_AF-A0A4Y7PPM7-F1
#
_entry.id   AF-A0A4Y7PPM7-F1
#
_cell.length_a   1.000
_cell.length_b   1.000
_cell.length_c   1.000
_cell.angle_alpha   90.00
_cell.angle_beta   90.00
_cell.angle_gamma   90.00
#
_symmetry.space_group_name_H-M   'P 1'
#
loop_
_entity.id
_entity.type
_entity.pdbx_description
1 polymer ?
#
loop_
_entity_poly.entity_id
_entity_poly.type
_entity_poly.pdbx_seq_one_letter_code
_entity_poly.pdbx_strand_id
1 'polypeptide(L)'
;MLLRTRQTPVLPNEALEEEATAQQAIANDQSEEAETIIMDPANDSALDLVISETKLMVVKSEDALDADAVNLKKASEGVVVASTIAEYARQWIKFKQFCVRQNYLGQEHEIDDMHPNFPENFPTLVALWIMEKCDPMDIHTGEIKHPNQDRASYSYAQKMRAAVSHKFSREYRFGTQPWTENPMNPGFHTGNVSLSPTISQYMISLQRRKVIVKVLG
;
A
#
# COMPACT_ATOMS: atom_id res chain seq x y z
N MET A 1 26.13 -13.82 44.47
CA MET A 1 25.09 -13.17 43.61
C MET A 1 25.77 -12.02 42.88
N LEU A 2 26.06 -12.18 41.58
CA LEU A 2 26.63 -11.14 40.71
C LEU A 2 25.62 -10.87 39.60
N LEU A 3 25.07 -9.66 39.56
CA LEU A 3 24.13 -9.20 38.54
C LEU A 3 24.91 -8.87 37.25
N ARG A 4 24.70 -9.67 36.19
CA ARG A 4 25.13 -9.35 34.83
C ARG A 4 24.14 -8.36 34.23
N THR A 5 24.55 -7.12 34.05
CA THR A 5 23.86 -6.13 33.22
C THR A 5 23.93 -6.57 31.75
N ARG A 6 22.77 -6.71 31.10
CA ARG A 6 22.66 -6.99 29.66
C ARG A 6 22.97 -5.70 28.90
N GLN A 7 24.05 -5.73 28.12
CA GLN A 7 24.41 -4.68 27.19
C GLN A 7 23.54 -4.84 25.94
N THR A 8 22.73 -3.82 25.63
CA THR A 8 21.94 -3.78 24.38
C THR A 8 22.88 -3.55 23.19
N PRO A 9 22.76 -4.33 22.10
CA PRO A 9 23.57 -4.14 20.91
C PRO A 9 23.18 -2.82 20.24
N VAL A 10 24.18 -1.95 20.03
CA VAL A 10 24.06 -0.72 19.23
C VAL A 10 24.15 -1.14 17.76
N LEU A 11 23.10 -0.88 16.99
CA LEU A 11 23.08 -1.15 15.54
C LEU A 11 24.01 -0.18 14.80
N PRO A 12 24.73 -0.64 13.75
CA PRO A 12 25.63 0.20 12.97
C PRO A 12 24.86 1.27 12.18
N ASN A 13 25.43 2.48 12.08
CA ASN A 13 24.80 3.67 11.47
C ASN A 13 24.29 3.47 10.03
N GLU A 14 24.89 2.59 9.24
CA GLU A 14 24.47 2.32 7.85
C GLU A 14 23.06 1.70 7.77
N ALA A 15 22.68 0.86 8.75
CA ALA A 15 21.35 0.24 8.78
C ALA A 15 20.25 1.27 9.11
N LEU A 16 20.58 2.31 9.88
CA LEU A 16 19.67 3.40 10.22
C LEU A 16 19.43 4.34 9.03
N GLU A 17 20.44 4.54 8.17
CA GLU A 17 20.32 5.36 6.97
C GLU A 17 19.51 4.66 5.86
N GLU A 18 19.66 3.34 5.69
CA GLU A 18 18.83 2.56 4.76
C GLU A 18 17.36 2.51 5.21
N GLU A 19 17.11 2.37 6.51
CA GLU A 19 15.75 2.38 7.07
C GLU A 19 15.09 3.76 6.91
N ALA A 20 15.82 4.86 7.16
CA ALA A 20 15.33 6.22 6.96
C ALA A 20 15.02 6.52 5.48
N THR A 21 15.86 6.04 4.56
CA THR A 21 15.63 6.21 3.11
C THR A 21 14.42 5.41 2.64
N ALA A 22 14.21 4.21 3.19
CA ALA A 22 13.02 3.40 2.92
C ALA A 22 11.75 4.07 3.48
N GLN A 23 11.81 4.60 4.70
CA GLN A 23 10.71 5.34 5.33
C GLN A 23 10.32 6.59 4.52
N GLN A 24 11.30 7.34 3.99
CA GLN A 24 11.05 8.51 3.15
C GLN A 24 10.43 8.14 1.80
N ALA A 25 10.87 7.04 1.18
CA ALA A 25 10.28 6.58 -0.09
C ALA A 25 8.83 6.12 0.06
N ILE A 26 8.49 5.50 1.20
CA ILE A 26 7.10 5.12 1.53
C ILE A 26 6.25 6.36 1.78
N ALA A 27 6.77 7.34 2.52
CA ALA A 27 6.06 8.59 2.77
C ALA A 27 5.75 9.34 1.46
N ASN A 28 6.69 9.35 0.51
CA ASN A 28 6.48 9.97 -0.78
C ASN A 28 5.42 9.23 -1.63
N ASP A 29 5.50 7.90 -1.73
CA ASP A 29 4.51 7.06 -2.44
C ASP A 29 3.10 7.15 -1.80
N GLN A 30 3.03 7.30 -0.47
CA GLN A 30 1.77 7.53 0.26
C GLN A 30 1.24 8.96 0.09
N SER A 31 2.12 9.96 -0.06
CA SER A 31 1.74 11.36 -0.26
C SER A 31 1.20 11.61 -1.68
N GLU A 32 1.73 10.93 -2.69
CA GLU A 32 1.25 11.02 -4.07
C GLU A 32 -0.18 10.45 -4.23
N GLU A 33 -0.64 9.63 -3.30
CA GLU A 33 -2.03 9.14 -3.24
C GLU A 33 -2.97 9.98 -2.34
N ALA A 34 -2.44 10.93 -1.55
CA ALA A 34 -3.18 11.64 -0.50
C ALA A 34 -3.42 13.15 -0.74
N GLU A 35 -3.10 13.70 -1.91
CA GLU A 35 -3.38 15.11 -2.21
C GLU A 35 -4.89 15.36 -2.49
N THR A 36 -5.66 15.46 -1.41
CA THR A 36 -6.92 16.19 -1.35
C THR A 36 -6.86 17.23 -0.23
N ILE A 37 -6.58 18.47 -0.62
CA ILE A 37 -6.92 19.77 -0.03
C ILE A 37 -7.19 19.78 1.50
N ILE A 38 -6.26 20.36 2.26
CA ILE A 38 -6.54 20.95 3.57
C ILE A 38 -6.29 22.46 3.45
N MET A 39 -7.37 23.25 3.40
CA MET A 39 -7.32 24.70 3.61
C MET A 39 -7.51 24.96 5.11
N ASP A 40 -6.52 25.55 5.76
CA ASP A 40 -6.58 26.00 7.14
C ASP A 40 -6.97 27.50 7.17
N PRO A 41 -8.13 27.89 7.75
CA PRO A 41 -8.61 29.26 7.72
C PRO A 41 -8.28 29.99 9.04
N ALA A 42 -7.02 30.34 9.28
CA ALA A 42 -6.67 31.26 10.36
C ALA A 42 -5.24 31.81 10.26
N ASN A 43 -4.96 32.74 9.36
CA ASN A 43 -3.94 33.77 9.62
C ASN A 43 -4.12 35.00 8.71
N ASP A 44 -5.09 35.83 9.07
CA ASP A 44 -5.40 37.09 8.41
C ASP A 44 -4.64 38.20 9.16
N SER A 45 -3.45 38.61 8.69
CA SER A 45 -2.76 39.90 9.01
C SER A 45 -1.25 39.88 8.69
N ALA A 46 -0.82 39.46 7.50
CA ALA A 46 0.55 39.73 7.03
C ALA A 46 0.72 39.77 5.50
N LEU A 47 -0.35 39.99 4.74
CA LEU A 47 -0.39 39.71 3.29
C LEU A 47 -0.44 40.97 2.40
N ASP A 48 0.07 42.10 2.86
CA ASP A 48 0.04 43.36 2.08
C ASP A 48 1.41 43.87 1.60
N LEU A 49 2.52 43.15 1.86
CA LEU A 49 3.86 43.66 1.49
C LEU A 49 4.76 42.71 0.66
N VAL A 50 4.25 41.58 0.16
CA VAL A 50 5.04 40.62 -0.65
C VAL A 50 4.40 40.30 -2.01
N ILE A 51 3.49 41.15 -2.50
CA ILE A 51 2.75 40.89 -3.77
C ILE A 51 3.47 41.45 -5.02
N SER A 52 4.65 42.09 -4.92
CA SER A 52 5.24 42.74 -6.10
C SER A 52 6.20 41.92 -6.97
N GLU A 53 6.59 40.68 -6.63
CA GLU A 53 7.62 39.96 -7.42
C GLU A 53 7.34 38.50 -7.83
N THR A 54 6.21 37.89 -7.46
CA THR A 54 5.83 36.53 -7.92
C THR A 54 4.69 36.57 -8.94
N LYS A 55 4.96 37.14 -10.11
CA LYS A 55 4.07 37.06 -11.29
C LYS A 55 4.84 36.63 -12.53
N LEU A 56 5.12 35.32 -12.65
CA LEU A 56 5.06 34.60 -13.95
C LEU A 56 5.23 33.07 -13.80
N MET A 57 4.22 32.41 -13.21
CA MET A 57 3.81 31.11 -13.76
C MET A 57 2.34 31.24 -14.10
N VAL A 58 2.07 31.21 -15.40
CA VAL A 58 0.75 31.41 -16.01
C VAL A 58 -0.18 30.32 -15.50
N VAL A 59 -1.05 30.66 -14.55
CA VAL A 59 -2.30 29.92 -14.32
C VAL A 59 -3.06 30.00 -15.64
N LYS A 60 -3.15 28.87 -16.35
CA LYS A 60 -4.01 28.77 -17.53
C LYS A 60 -5.41 29.25 -17.12
N SER A 61 -6.07 30.02 -17.97
CA SER A 61 -7.43 30.53 -17.73
C SER A 61 -8.35 29.41 -17.22
N GLU A 62 -9.30 29.72 -16.33
CA GLU A 62 -10.27 28.75 -15.78
C GLU A 62 -10.89 27.86 -16.88
N ASP A 63 -11.19 28.44 -18.05
CA ASP A 63 -11.70 27.73 -19.23
C ASP A 63 -10.82 26.56 -19.74
N ALA A 64 -9.50 26.66 -19.58
CA ALA A 64 -8.55 25.62 -19.99
C ALA A 64 -8.47 24.48 -18.96
N LEU A 65 -8.65 24.80 -17.68
CA LEU A 65 -8.71 23.79 -16.62
C LEU A 65 -10.01 22.96 -16.73
N ASP A 66 -11.11 23.62 -17.12
CA ASP A 66 -12.39 22.95 -17.38
C ASP A 66 -12.32 21.99 -18.57
N ALA A 67 -11.63 22.38 -19.65
CA ALA A 67 -11.39 21.50 -20.79
C ALA A 67 -10.54 20.26 -20.41
N ASP A 68 -9.49 20.46 -19.61
CA ASP A 68 -8.63 19.37 -19.11
C ASP A 68 -9.41 18.44 -18.15
N ALA A 69 -10.31 18.98 -17.32
CA ALA A 69 -11.19 18.20 -16.45
C ALA A 69 -12.19 17.34 -17.23
N VAL A 70 -12.76 17.86 -18.32
CA VAL A 70 -13.62 17.08 -19.22
C VAL A 70 -12.85 15.93 -19.87
N ASN A 71 -11.62 16.18 -20.32
CA ASN A 71 -10.77 15.15 -20.89
C ASN A 71 -10.38 14.09 -19.85
N LEU A 72 -10.09 14.49 -18.61
CA LEU A 72 -9.80 13.58 -17.50
C LEU A 72 -11.01 12.70 -17.16
N LYS A 73 -12.22 13.29 -17.12
CA LYS A 73 -13.46 12.54 -16.91
C LYS A 73 -13.68 11.52 -18.03
N LYS A 74 -13.53 11.95 -19.29
CA LYS A 74 -13.66 11.05 -20.44
C LYS A 74 -12.60 9.95 -20.47
N ALA A 75 -11.38 10.24 -20.03
CA ALA A 75 -10.31 9.25 -19.89
C ALA A 75 -10.55 8.26 -18.74
N SER A 76 -11.31 8.66 -17.72
CA SER A 76 -11.67 7.82 -16.56
C SER A 76 -12.99 7.06 -16.72
N GLU A 77 -13.76 7.35 -17.77
CA GLU A 77 -14.95 6.58 -18.13
C GLU A 77 -14.59 5.13 -18.48
N GLY A 78 -15.33 4.16 -17.90
CA GLY A 78 -15.13 2.74 -18.18
C GLY A 78 -13.87 2.12 -17.57
N VAL A 79 -13.11 2.82 -16.72
CA VAL A 79 -11.88 2.30 -16.09
C VAL A 79 -12.15 1.06 -15.22
N VAL A 80 -13.33 0.95 -14.61
CA VAL A 80 -13.77 -0.27 -13.92
C VAL A 80 -14.81 -0.98 -14.78
N VAL A 81 -14.33 -1.73 -15.78
CA VAL A 81 -15.18 -2.62 -16.57
C VAL A 81 -15.65 -3.78 -15.67
N ALA A 82 -16.82 -4.36 -15.93
CA ALA A 82 -17.34 -5.52 -15.21
C ALA A 82 -16.32 -6.69 -15.14
N SER A 83 -15.46 -6.82 -16.15
CA SER A 83 -14.36 -7.79 -16.18
C SER A 83 -13.32 -7.54 -15.09
N THR A 84 -13.00 -6.28 -14.77
CA THR A 84 -12.07 -5.89 -13.70
C THR A 84 -12.64 -6.23 -12.33
N ILE A 85 -13.93 -5.94 -12.10
CA ILE A 85 -14.62 -6.31 -10.85
C ILE A 85 -14.62 -7.83 -10.66
N ALA A 86 -14.93 -8.57 -11.73
CA ALA A 86 -14.89 -10.03 -11.69
C ALA A 86 -13.48 -10.56 -11.41
N GLU A 87 -12.44 -9.91 -11.95
CA GLU A 87 -11.06 -10.26 -11.64
C GLU A 87 -10.71 -9.98 -10.18
N TYR A 88 -11.10 -8.84 -9.62
CA TYR A 88 -10.88 -8.54 -8.20
C TYR A 88 -11.59 -9.53 -7.28
N ALA A 89 -12.84 -9.91 -7.59
CA ALA A 89 -13.56 -10.94 -6.85
C ALA A 89 -12.85 -12.29 -6.92
N ARG A 90 -12.35 -12.70 -8.09
CA ARG A 90 -11.56 -13.93 -8.25
C ARG A 90 -10.27 -13.89 -7.43
N GLN A 91 -9.57 -12.77 -7.43
CA GLN A 91 -8.35 -12.59 -6.65
C GLN A 91 -8.63 -12.63 -5.15
N TRP A 92 -9.73 -12.02 -4.69
CA TRP A 92 -10.16 -12.12 -3.30
C TRP A 92 -10.43 -13.57 -2.89
N ILE A 93 -11.17 -14.35 -3.69
CA ILE A 93 -11.39 -15.78 -3.43
C ILE A 93 -10.06 -16.54 -3.28
N LYS A 94 -9.10 -16.30 -4.19
CA LYS A 94 -7.77 -16.92 -4.11
C LYS A 94 -7.00 -16.54 -2.84
N PHE A 95 -7.19 -15.32 -2.33
CA PHE A 95 -6.62 -14.89 -1.06
C PHE A 95 -7.24 -15.66 0.11
N LYS A 96 -8.57 -15.80 0.16
CA LYS A 96 -9.25 -16.60 1.20
C LYS A 96 -8.78 -18.05 1.20
N GLN A 97 -8.68 -18.65 0.01
CA GLN A 97 -8.14 -19.99 -0.19
C GLN A 97 -6.69 -20.11 0.27
N PHE A 98 -5.87 -19.09 0.02
CA PHE A 98 -4.51 -19.03 0.55
C PHE A 98 -4.52 -19.04 2.09
N CYS A 99 -5.33 -18.20 2.73
CA CYS A 99 -5.40 -18.15 4.19
C CYS A 99 -5.80 -19.50 4.81
N VAL A 100 -6.79 -20.19 4.24
CA VAL A 100 -7.20 -21.54 4.69
C VAL A 100 -6.08 -22.55 4.45
N ARG A 101 -5.50 -22.58 3.25
CA ARG A 101 -4.42 -23.51 2.90
C ARG A 101 -3.18 -23.36 3.79
N GLN A 102 -2.89 -22.15 4.25
CA GLN A 102 -1.79 -21.86 5.16
C GLN A 102 -2.16 -22.01 6.65
N ASN A 103 -3.37 -22.48 6.95
CA ASN A 103 -3.92 -22.60 8.31
C ASN A 103 -3.95 -21.27 9.10
N TYR A 104 -4.06 -20.13 8.41
CA TYR A 104 -4.36 -18.84 9.05
C TYR A 104 -5.84 -18.70 9.38
N LEU A 105 -6.70 -19.42 8.67
CA LEU A 105 -8.15 -19.50 8.88
C LEU A 105 -8.59 -20.97 8.84
N GLY A 106 -9.65 -21.31 9.56
CA GLY A 106 -10.30 -22.61 9.47
C GLY A 106 -11.16 -22.72 8.21
N GLN A 107 -11.84 -21.65 7.82
CA GLN A 107 -12.76 -21.59 6.69
C GLN A 107 -12.66 -20.24 5.94
N GLU A 108 -13.01 -20.23 4.66
CA GLU A 108 -12.91 -19.01 3.84
C GLU A 108 -13.82 -17.87 4.33
N HIS A 109 -14.96 -18.16 4.94
CA HIS A 109 -15.91 -17.12 5.39
C HIS A 109 -15.43 -16.37 6.64
N GLU A 110 -14.56 -16.98 7.45
CA GLU A 110 -14.07 -16.40 8.71
C GLU A 110 -13.37 -15.05 8.49
N ILE A 111 -12.81 -14.80 7.30
CA ILE A 111 -12.19 -13.52 6.98
C ILE A 111 -13.21 -12.38 6.84
N ASP A 112 -14.40 -12.70 6.35
CA ASP A 112 -15.48 -11.73 6.17
C ASP A 112 -16.11 -11.45 7.55
N ASP A 113 -16.12 -12.43 8.47
CA ASP A 113 -16.58 -12.30 9.87
C ASP A 113 -15.67 -11.42 10.75
N MET A 114 -14.43 -11.16 10.31
CA MET A 114 -13.53 -10.21 10.99
C MET A 114 -14.00 -8.76 10.82
N HIS A 115 -14.88 -8.44 9.86
CA HIS A 115 -15.35 -7.07 9.67
C HIS A 115 -16.24 -6.62 10.84
N PRO A 116 -16.06 -5.40 11.38
CA PRO A 116 -15.11 -4.35 10.97
C PRO A 116 -13.76 -4.38 11.71
N ASN A 117 -13.48 -5.37 12.55
CA ASN A 117 -12.29 -5.43 13.39
C ASN A 117 -11.26 -6.45 12.89
N PHE A 118 -10.51 -6.07 11.86
CA PHE A 118 -9.41 -6.89 11.36
C PHE A 118 -8.19 -6.79 12.28
N PRO A 119 -7.39 -7.86 12.41
CA PRO A 119 -6.20 -7.84 13.23
C PRO A 119 -5.12 -6.89 12.68
N GLU A 120 -4.29 -6.35 13.56
CA GLU A 120 -3.17 -5.44 13.22
C GLU A 120 -2.30 -5.98 12.08
N ASN A 121 -1.97 -7.28 12.14
CA ASN A 121 -1.09 -7.97 11.20
C ASN A 121 -1.78 -8.40 9.90
N PHE A 122 -3.03 -8.00 9.64
CA PHE A 122 -3.72 -8.34 8.40
C PHE A 122 -2.93 -7.95 7.13
N PRO A 123 -2.25 -6.78 7.07
CA PRO A 123 -1.43 -6.46 5.91
C PRO A 123 -0.28 -7.45 5.66
N THR A 124 0.25 -8.06 6.71
CA THR A 124 1.26 -9.12 6.60
C THR A 124 0.70 -10.35 5.89
N LEU A 125 -0.56 -10.74 6.16
CA LEU A 125 -1.19 -11.87 5.45
C LEU A 125 -1.31 -11.59 3.95
N VAL A 126 -1.65 -10.37 3.58
CA VAL A 126 -1.73 -9.95 2.17
C VAL A 126 -0.34 -9.96 1.53
N ALA A 127 0.68 -9.43 2.21
CA ALA A 127 2.05 -9.46 1.72
C ALA A 127 2.56 -10.90 1.52
N LEU A 128 2.29 -11.80 2.47
CA LEU A 128 2.65 -13.22 2.37
C LEU A 128 1.93 -13.92 1.20
N TRP A 129 0.67 -13.59 0.94
CA TRP A 129 -0.05 -14.12 -0.22
C TRP A 129 0.58 -13.67 -1.54
N ILE A 130 0.95 -12.39 -1.65
CA ILE A 130 1.68 -11.88 -2.82
C ILE A 130 3.05 -12.58 -2.92
N MET A 131 3.75 -12.77 -1.81
CA MET A 131 5.05 -13.43 -1.74
C MET A 131 5.00 -14.88 -2.19
N GLU A 132 3.97 -15.64 -1.77
CA GLU A 132 3.78 -17.03 -2.18
C GLU A 132 3.68 -17.18 -3.71
N LYS A 133 2.96 -16.26 -4.38
CA LYS A 133 2.72 -16.35 -5.83
C LYS A 133 3.76 -15.65 -6.69
N CYS A 134 4.33 -14.55 -6.20
CA CYS A 134 5.12 -13.65 -7.04
C CYS A 134 6.60 -13.65 -6.68
N ASP A 135 6.99 -13.94 -5.44
CA ASP A 135 8.39 -13.83 -5.01
C ASP A 135 9.18 -15.11 -5.34
N PRO A 136 10.47 -15.00 -5.70
CA PRO A 136 11.38 -16.15 -5.67
C PRO A 136 11.58 -16.73 -4.27
N MET A 137 11.33 -15.99 -3.19
CA MET A 137 11.49 -16.50 -1.83
C MET A 137 10.29 -17.32 -1.36
N ASP A 138 10.53 -18.46 -0.72
CA ASP A 138 9.52 -19.26 -0.04
C ASP A 138 9.07 -18.60 1.27
N ILE A 139 7.76 -18.67 1.55
CA ILE A 139 7.16 -17.97 2.69
C ILE A 139 7.41 -18.66 4.04
N HIS A 140 7.80 -19.94 4.05
CA HIS A 140 8.04 -20.71 5.27
C HIS A 140 9.53 -20.90 5.52
N THR A 141 10.29 -21.22 4.49
CA THR A 141 11.73 -21.50 4.65
C THR A 141 12.57 -20.24 4.56
N GLY A 142 12.07 -19.19 3.89
CA GLY A 142 12.89 -18.01 3.58
C GLY A 142 14.03 -18.33 2.60
N GLU A 143 13.93 -19.43 1.86
CA GLU A 143 14.90 -19.85 0.85
C GLU A 143 14.38 -19.60 -0.57
N ILE A 144 15.28 -19.60 -1.55
CA ILE A 144 14.91 -19.44 -2.96
C ILE A 144 14.13 -20.68 -3.42
N LYS A 145 12.91 -20.45 -3.90
CA LYS A 145 12.05 -21.44 -4.55
C LYS A 145 12.76 -22.13 -5.70
N HIS A 146 12.51 -23.43 -5.83
CA HIS A 146 13.05 -24.24 -6.91
C HIS A 146 12.79 -23.60 -8.29
N PRO A 147 13.74 -23.66 -9.26
CA PRO A 147 13.58 -23.05 -10.58
C PRO A 147 12.29 -23.45 -11.31
N ASN A 148 11.82 -24.68 -11.13
CA ASN A 148 10.59 -25.21 -11.75
C ASN A 148 9.28 -24.72 -11.11
N GLN A 149 9.33 -23.94 -10.04
CA GLN A 149 8.12 -23.35 -9.47
C GLN A 149 7.76 -22.06 -10.21
N ASP A 150 6.53 -22.00 -10.70
CA ASP A 150 6.00 -20.83 -11.39
C ASP A 150 5.97 -19.61 -10.47
N ARG A 151 6.40 -18.48 -11.01
CA ARG A 151 6.43 -17.19 -10.31
C ARG A 151 5.72 -16.16 -11.16
N ALA A 152 4.64 -15.61 -10.63
CA ALA A 152 3.90 -14.58 -11.32
C ALA A 152 4.73 -13.28 -11.47
N SER A 153 4.32 -12.44 -12.42
CA SER A 153 4.98 -11.17 -12.71
C SER A 153 4.63 -10.09 -11.67
N TYR A 154 5.41 -9.01 -11.63
CA TYR A 154 5.09 -7.85 -10.78
C TYR A 154 3.71 -7.25 -11.11
N SER A 155 3.33 -7.21 -12.40
CA SER A 155 2.00 -6.76 -12.81
C SER A 155 0.88 -7.65 -12.26
N TYR A 156 1.12 -8.94 -12.05
CA TYR A 156 0.17 -9.82 -11.36
C TYR A 156 0.08 -9.50 -9.87
N ALA A 157 1.21 -9.23 -9.21
CA ALA A 157 1.24 -8.75 -7.82
C ALA A 157 0.45 -7.44 -7.65
N GLN A 158 0.57 -6.50 -8.59
CA GLN A 158 -0.23 -5.26 -8.59
C GLN A 158 -1.74 -5.55 -8.67
N LYS A 159 -2.17 -6.52 -9.49
CA LYS A 159 -3.58 -6.94 -9.54
C LYS A 159 -4.06 -7.55 -8.22
N MET A 160 -3.21 -8.34 -7.55
CA MET A 160 -3.51 -8.90 -6.23
C MET A 160 -3.69 -7.79 -5.19
N ARG A 161 -2.76 -6.82 -5.11
CA ARG A 161 -2.88 -5.64 -4.22
C ARG A 161 -4.13 -4.82 -4.55
N ALA A 162 -4.39 -4.56 -5.83
CA ALA A 162 -5.57 -3.79 -6.26
C ALA A 162 -6.89 -4.47 -5.88
N ALA A 163 -6.96 -5.81 -5.95
CA ALA A 163 -8.15 -6.55 -5.54
C ALA A 163 -8.45 -6.40 -4.04
N VAL A 164 -7.41 -6.50 -3.19
CA VAL A 164 -7.54 -6.28 -1.75
C VAL A 164 -7.93 -4.83 -1.46
N SER A 165 -7.30 -3.87 -2.14
CA SER A 165 -7.63 -2.46 -2.01
C SER A 165 -9.10 -2.19 -2.36
N HIS A 166 -9.58 -2.74 -3.47
CA HIS A 166 -10.98 -2.65 -3.86
C HIS A 166 -11.92 -3.22 -2.81
N LYS A 167 -11.62 -4.41 -2.27
CA LYS A 167 -12.43 -5.06 -1.21
C LYS A 167 -12.54 -4.15 0.02
N PHE A 168 -11.42 -3.62 0.51
CA PHE A 168 -11.39 -2.77 1.71
C PHE A 168 -12.06 -1.41 1.49
N SER A 169 -11.82 -0.76 0.36
CA SER A 169 -12.38 0.56 0.07
C SER A 169 -13.87 0.52 -0.28
N ARG A 170 -14.33 -0.46 -1.08
CA ARG A 170 -15.69 -0.48 -1.64
C ARG A 170 -16.66 -1.34 -0.84
N GLU A 171 -16.25 -2.56 -0.47
CA GLU A 171 -17.14 -3.52 0.18
C GLU A 171 -17.14 -3.32 1.71
N TYR A 172 -15.96 -3.22 2.32
CA TYR A 172 -15.83 -2.98 3.77
C TYR A 172 -15.94 -1.52 4.19
N ARG A 173 -15.91 -0.59 3.21
CA ARG A 173 -16.07 0.85 3.41
C ARG A 173 -15.01 1.49 4.33
N PHE A 174 -13.78 0.99 4.33
CA PHE A 174 -12.67 1.62 5.06
C PHE A 174 -12.03 2.81 4.33
N GLY A 175 -12.58 3.20 3.17
CA GLY A 175 -12.10 4.35 2.40
C GLY A 175 -10.71 4.14 1.81
N THR A 176 -9.98 5.24 1.63
CA THR A 176 -8.64 5.29 1.01
C THR A 176 -7.58 5.79 1.99
N GLN A 177 -7.87 5.78 3.29
CA GLN A 177 -6.91 6.20 4.31
C GLN A 177 -5.86 5.10 4.56
N PRO A 178 -4.62 5.46 4.96
CA PRO A 178 -3.61 4.49 5.35
C PRO A 178 -4.11 3.57 6.47
N TRP A 179 -3.65 2.31 6.45
CA TRP A 179 -3.93 1.36 7.53
C TRP A 179 -3.25 1.81 8.82
N THR A 180 -4.04 2.19 9.83
CA THR A 180 -3.55 2.69 11.11
C THR A 180 -4.43 2.21 12.26
N GLU A 181 -3.82 2.07 13.44
CA GLU A 181 -4.54 1.94 14.68
C GLU A 181 -5.40 3.19 14.95
N ASN A 182 -6.61 2.98 15.46
CA ASN A 182 -7.52 4.05 15.82
C ASN A 182 -7.07 4.69 17.15
N PRO A 183 -6.71 5.99 17.17
CA PRO A 183 -6.21 6.65 18.38
C PRO A 183 -7.25 6.72 19.50
N MET A 184 -8.54 6.64 19.17
CA MET A 184 -9.64 6.69 20.13
C MET A 184 -10.03 5.29 20.66
N ASN A 185 -9.58 4.22 20.00
CA ASN A 185 -9.90 2.85 20.38
C ASN A 185 -8.71 1.91 20.07
N PRO A 186 -7.72 1.85 20.99
CA PRO A 186 -6.55 0.99 20.83
C PRO A 186 -6.93 -0.47 20.56
N GLY A 187 -6.17 -1.13 19.69
CA GLY A 187 -6.43 -2.47 19.18
C GLY A 187 -7.35 -2.51 17.95
N PHE A 188 -8.10 -1.45 17.67
CA PHE A 188 -8.93 -1.37 16.46
C PHE A 188 -8.17 -0.68 15.34
N HIS A 189 -8.09 -1.33 14.19
CA HIS A 189 -7.41 -0.78 13.03
C HIS A 189 -8.41 -0.34 11.96
N THR A 190 -8.09 0.76 11.28
CA THR A 190 -8.94 1.36 10.24
C THR A 190 -8.10 1.75 9.04
N GLY A 191 -8.77 1.97 7.90
CA GLY A 191 -8.13 2.33 6.63
C GLY A 191 -8.00 1.14 5.68
N ASN A 192 -7.32 1.36 4.57
CA ASN A 192 -7.12 0.34 3.55
C ASN A 192 -5.80 -0.40 3.81
N VAL A 193 -5.89 -1.70 4.06
CA VAL A 193 -4.72 -2.56 4.32
C VAL A 193 -3.66 -2.49 3.22
N SER A 194 -4.07 -2.25 1.97
CA SER A 194 -3.18 -2.13 0.80
C SER A 194 -2.30 -0.89 0.83
N LEU A 195 -2.65 0.09 1.67
CA LEU A 195 -1.92 1.33 1.91
C LEU A 195 -1.06 1.28 3.17
N SER A 196 -0.98 0.11 3.82
CA SER A 196 -0.10 -0.07 4.97
C SER A 196 1.38 0.07 4.59
N PRO A 197 2.24 0.57 5.49
CA PRO A 197 3.69 0.60 5.27
C PRO A 197 4.26 -0.78 4.92
N THR A 198 3.77 -1.85 5.56
CA THR A 198 4.20 -3.23 5.32
C THR A 198 4.01 -3.66 3.87
N ILE A 199 2.84 -3.42 3.28
CA ILE A 199 2.57 -3.82 1.89
C ILE A 199 3.34 -2.93 0.92
N SER A 200 3.40 -1.61 1.16
CA SER A 200 4.14 -0.68 0.30
C SER A 200 5.64 -1.04 0.24
N GLN A 201 6.28 -1.23 1.40
CA GLN A 201 7.67 -1.68 1.51
C GLN A 201 7.91 -2.99 0.76
N TYR A 202 7.01 -3.95 0.95
CA TYR A 202 7.13 -5.25 0.31
C TYR A 202 7.02 -5.13 -1.22
N MET A 203 6.06 -4.36 -1.74
CA MET A 203 5.86 -4.16 -3.17
C MET A 203 7.05 -3.47 -3.85
N ILE A 204 7.61 -2.43 -3.22
CA ILE A 204 8.83 -1.75 -3.69
C ILE A 204 9.99 -2.76 -3.79
N SER A 205 10.17 -3.56 -2.75
CA SER A 205 11.24 -4.57 -2.69
C SER A 205 11.04 -5.66 -3.74
N LEU A 206 9.81 -6.13 -3.93
CA LEU A 206 9.45 -7.10 -4.96
C LEU A 206 9.72 -6.56 -6.37
N GLN A 207 9.38 -5.30 -6.63
CA GLN A 207 9.64 -4.64 -7.92
C GLN A 207 11.14 -4.63 -8.23
N ARG A 208 11.97 -4.19 -7.28
CA ARG A 208 13.43 -4.15 -7.44
C ARG A 208 14.00 -5.53 -7.77
N ARG A 209 13.59 -6.58 -7.04
CA ARG A 209 14.01 -7.96 -7.31
C ARG A 209 13.61 -8.44 -8.72
N LYS A 210 12.39 -8.11 -9.16
CA LYS A 210 11.88 -8.53 -10.48
C LYS A 210 12.53 -7.80 -11.65
N VAL A 211 13.03 -6.59 -11.44
CA VAL A 211 13.79 -5.85 -12.47
C VAL A 211 15.18 -6.47 -12.63
N ILE A 212 15.90 -6.74 -11.54
CA ILE A 212 17.24 -7.33 -11.58
C ILE A 212 17.25 -8.68 -12.29
N VAL A 213 16.28 -9.56 -11.97
CA VAL A 213 16.18 -10.89 -12.59
C VAL A 213 16.05 -10.82 -14.12
N LYS A 214 15.39 -9.79 -14.66
CA LYS A 214 15.24 -9.62 -16.12
C LYS A 214 16.49 -9.10 -16.82
N VAL A 215 17.43 -8.50 -16.10
CA VAL A 215 18.66 -7.94 -16.68
C VAL A 215 19.77 -8.99 -16.76
N LEU A 216 19.70 -10.04 -15.92
CA LEU A 216 20.76 -11.04 -15.78
C LEU A 216 20.45 -12.40 -16.43
N GLY A 217 19.26 -12.60 -16.98
CA GLY A 217 18.83 -13.85 -17.65
C GLY A 217 18.35 -13.59 -19.07
#